data_AF-A0A5N6T0M6-F1
#
_entry.id   AF-A0A5N6T0M6-F1
#
_cell.length_a   1.000
_cell.length_b   1.000
_cell.length_c   1.000
_cell.angle_alpha   90.00
_cell.angle_beta   90.00
_cell.angle_gamma   90.00
#
_symmetry.space_group_name_H-M   'P 1'
#
loop_
_entity.id
_entity.type
_entity.pdbx_description
1 polymer ?
#
loop_
_entity_poly.entity_id
_entity_poly.type
_entity_poly.pdbx_seq_one_letter_code
_entity_poly.pdbx_strand_id
1 'polypeptide(L)'
;MPFCFSNTLGDALYDHRVRCEFGPFAETLDFTLYSIPERTSSETRHTITPVLSRPYKSFFSHADLHSTDIIISQGRLSRVVDWECAGYFPEYWEFTKAISGQNQQRGFGDYARRIR
;
A
#
# COMPACT_ATOMS: atom_id res chain seq x y z
N MET A 1 12.43 5.71 14.12
CA MET A 1 12.68 5.61 12.66
C MET A 1 12.48 7.00 12.07
N PRO A 2 13.40 7.53 11.24
CA PRO A 2 13.24 8.85 10.61
C PRO A 2 12.15 8.89 9.54
N PHE A 3 11.70 7.71 9.06
CA PHE A 3 10.67 7.57 8.05
C PHE A 3 9.38 7.00 8.66
N CYS A 4 8.23 7.53 8.21
CA CYS A 4 6.92 6.99 8.51
C CYS A 4 6.66 5.70 7.72
N PHE A 5 7.12 5.62 6.48
CA PHE A 5 6.93 4.45 5.62
C PHE A 5 8.25 4.03 4.96
N SER A 6 8.64 2.78 5.17
CA SER A 6 9.94 2.24 4.78
C SER A 6 9.90 0.71 4.77
N ASN A 7 10.90 0.07 4.18
CA ASN A 7 11.08 -1.37 4.35
C ASN A 7 11.48 -1.72 5.80
N THR A 8 11.70 -3.00 6.07
CA THR A 8 12.07 -3.53 7.40
C THR A 8 13.45 -3.06 7.90
N LEU A 9 14.29 -2.56 7.01
CA LEU A 9 15.63 -2.02 7.31
C LEU A 9 15.61 -0.48 7.48
N GLY A 10 14.48 0.17 7.20
CA GLY A 10 14.38 1.64 7.21
C GLY A 10 14.72 2.32 5.89
N ASP A 11 14.85 1.56 4.80
CA ASP A 11 15.18 2.04 3.46
C ASP A 11 13.97 2.00 2.50
N ALA A 12 14.22 2.15 1.20
CA ALA A 12 13.21 2.19 0.16
C ALA A 12 12.33 0.93 0.16
N LEU A 13 11.04 1.14 -0.09
CA LEU A 13 10.04 0.10 -0.28
C LEU A 13 10.16 -0.51 -1.69
N TYR A 14 9.62 -1.70 -1.87
CA TYR A 14 9.57 -2.38 -3.16
C TYR A 14 8.15 -2.86 -3.45
N ASP A 15 7.73 -2.80 -4.73
CA ASP A 15 6.41 -3.28 -5.18
C ASP A 15 6.51 -3.92 -6.56
N HIS A 16 6.15 -5.20 -6.67
CA HIS A 16 6.20 -5.99 -7.91
C HIS A 16 5.40 -5.40 -9.08
N ARG A 17 4.38 -4.59 -8.81
CA ARG A 17 3.53 -3.99 -9.85
C ARG A 17 4.27 -2.91 -10.62
N VAL A 18 5.20 -2.23 -9.96
CA VAL A 18 6.05 -1.18 -10.55
C VAL A 18 7.49 -1.66 -10.78
N ARG A 19 7.90 -2.79 -10.18
CA ARG A 19 9.23 -3.41 -10.29
C ARG A 19 10.37 -2.41 -10.02
N CYS A 20 10.14 -1.53 -9.05
CA CYS A 20 11.04 -0.44 -8.73
C CYS A 20 11.00 -0.18 -7.22
N GLU A 21 12.11 0.30 -6.69
CA GLU A 21 12.19 0.83 -5.34
C GLU A 21 11.54 2.22 -5.27
N PHE A 22 10.94 2.55 -4.13
CA PHE A 22 10.29 3.85 -3.93
C PHE A 22 10.30 4.27 -2.46
N GLY A 23 10.25 5.59 -2.21
CA GLY A 23 10.48 6.13 -0.88
C GLY A 23 11.94 5.94 -0.44
N PRO A 24 12.22 5.78 0.88
CA PRO A 24 11.27 5.80 1.99
C PRO A 24 10.61 7.17 2.17
N PHE A 25 9.54 7.25 2.95
CA PHE A 25 8.76 8.48 3.12
C PHE A 25 8.75 8.93 4.58
N ALA A 26 9.19 10.17 4.81
CA ALA A 26 9.12 10.81 6.11
C ALA A 26 7.70 11.28 6.44
N GLU A 27 6.93 11.70 5.44
CA GLU A 27 5.59 12.24 5.62
C GLU A 27 4.53 11.47 4.84
N THR A 28 3.29 11.51 5.34
CA THR A 28 2.15 10.87 4.68
C THR A 28 1.73 11.56 3.39
N LEU A 29 2.00 12.85 3.28
CA LEU A 29 1.76 13.62 2.06
C LEU A 29 2.63 13.10 0.90
N ASP A 30 3.91 12.85 1.14
CA ASP A 30 4.84 12.37 0.10
C ASP A 30 4.41 11.00 -0.45
N PHE A 31 4.05 10.09 0.45
CA PHE A 31 3.51 8.78 0.07
C PHE A 31 2.21 8.90 -0.72
N THR A 32 1.33 9.82 -0.33
CA THR A 32 0.07 10.10 -1.03
C THR A 32 0.32 10.61 -2.44
N LEU A 33 1.20 11.59 -2.59
CA LEU A 33 1.54 12.19 -3.88
C LEU A 33 2.15 11.15 -4.83
N TYR A 34 2.99 10.26 -4.32
CA TYR A 34 3.52 9.12 -5.07
C TYR A 34 2.42 8.12 -5.47
N SER A 35 1.51 7.81 -4.54
CA SER A 35 0.48 6.77 -4.73
C SER A 35 -0.63 7.16 -5.71
N ILE A 36 -0.82 8.46 -5.99
CA ILE A 36 -1.85 8.95 -6.94
C ILE A 36 -1.22 9.10 -8.33
N PRO A 37 -1.57 8.23 -9.31
CA PRO A 37 -1.03 8.31 -10.66
C PRO A 37 -1.29 9.68 -11.32
N GLU A 38 -0.36 10.15 -12.16
CA GLU A 38 -0.52 11.42 -12.89
C GLU A 38 -1.80 11.46 -13.75
N ARG A 39 -2.21 10.30 -14.27
CA ARG A 39 -3.44 10.14 -15.07
C ARG A 39 -4.75 10.25 -14.28
N THR A 40 -4.70 10.39 -12.96
CA THR A 40 -5.91 10.60 -12.14
C THR A 40 -6.49 12.00 -12.43
N SER A 41 -7.81 12.07 -12.72
CA SER A 41 -8.47 13.35 -13.01
C SER A 41 -8.30 14.35 -11.86
N SER A 42 -8.26 15.65 -12.18
CA SER A 42 -8.13 16.72 -11.18
C SER A 42 -9.22 16.62 -10.11
N GLU A 43 -10.48 16.41 -10.52
CA GLU A 43 -11.63 16.23 -9.61
C GLU A 43 -11.40 15.08 -8.62
N THR A 44 -10.97 13.92 -9.12
CA THR A 44 -10.65 12.75 -8.28
C THR A 44 -9.48 13.09 -7.35
N ARG A 45 -8.41 13.68 -7.88
CA ARG A 45 -7.21 14.06 -7.12
C ARG A 45 -7.57 15.02 -5.98
N HIS A 46 -8.38 16.04 -6.24
CA HIS A 46 -8.85 16.98 -5.22
C HIS A 46 -9.71 16.30 -4.14
N THR A 47 -10.50 15.29 -4.52
CA THR A 47 -11.35 14.55 -3.58
C THR A 47 -10.53 13.61 -2.68
N ILE A 48 -9.54 12.92 -3.23
CA ILE A 48 -8.82 11.85 -2.52
C ILE A 48 -7.61 12.35 -1.73
N THR A 49 -6.94 13.42 -2.18
CA THR A 49 -5.71 13.92 -1.55
C THR A 49 -5.91 14.29 -0.07
N PRO A 50 -6.98 15.01 0.34
CA PRO A 50 -7.20 15.36 1.74
C PRO A 50 -7.47 14.16 2.65
N VAL A 51 -8.02 13.06 2.09
CA VAL A 51 -8.24 11.82 2.84
C VAL A 51 -6.91 11.11 3.03
N LEU A 52 -6.18 10.86 1.94
CA LEU A 52 -4.94 10.10 1.95
C LEU A 52 -3.79 10.82 2.68
N SER A 53 -3.81 12.17 2.74
CA SER A 53 -2.77 12.96 3.41
C SER A 53 -3.00 13.15 4.91
N ARG A 54 -4.04 12.53 5.49
CA ARG A 54 -4.25 12.56 6.95
C ARG A 54 -3.07 11.91 7.67
N PRO A 55 -2.82 12.25 8.93
CA PRO A 55 -1.83 11.54 9.73
C PRO A 55 -2.31 10.10 9.95
N TYR A 56 -1.69 9.15 9.26
CA TYR A 56 -1.96 7.73 9.41
C TYR A 56 -0.91 7.06 10.27
N LYS A 57 -1.33 6.07 11.06
CA LYS A 57 -0.39 5.21 11.77
C LYS A 57 0.34 4.32 10.78
N SER A 58 1.60 4.07 11.08
CA SER A 58 2.44 3.15 10.33
C SER A 58 2.35 1.75 10.92
N PHE A 59 2.03 0.77 10.08
CA PHE A 59 1.93 -0.63 10.46
C PHE A 59 2.74 -1.51 9.52
N PHE A 60 3.29 -2.59 10.06
CA PHE A 60 3.93 -3.61 9.27
C PHE A 60 2.87 -4.32 8.41
N SER A 61 3.06 -4.29 7.09
CA SER A 61 2.15 -4.85 6.10
C SER A 61 2.91 -5.79 5.17
N HIS A 62 2.21 -6.82 4.66
CA HIS A 62 2.78 -7.73 3.67
C HIS A 62 2.98 -7.00 2.34
N ALA A 63 2.03 -6.10 2.02
CA ALA A 63 2.05 -5.28 0.82
C ALA A 63 2.04 -6.07 -0.50
N ASP A 64 1.71 -7.36 -0.45
CA ASP A 64 1.36 -8.16 -1.62
C ASP A 64 0.52 -9.40 -1.27
N LEU A 65 -0.25 -9.38 -0.18
CA LEU A 65 -0.91 -10.59 0.32
C LEU A 65 -2.01 -11.08 -0.64
N HIS A 66 -1.82 -12.24 -1.26
CA HIS A 66 -2.87 -12.95 -1.98
C HIS A 66 -2.93 -14.45 -1.64
N SER A 67 -3.96 -15.13 -2.15
CA SER A 67 -4.29 -16.50 -1.71
C SER A 67 -3.17 -17.51 -1.97
N THR A 68 -2.30 -17.29 -2.95
CA THR A 68 -1.16 -18.19 -3.22
C THR A 68 -0.02 -18.05 -2.21
N ASP A 69 0.02 -16.96 -1.46
CA ASP A 69 1.07 -16.70 -0.45
C ASP A 69 0.67 -17.29 0.90
N ILE A 70 -0.57 -17.75 1.01
CA ILE A 70 -1.17 -18.35 2.19
C ILE A 70 -1.15 -19.87 2.05
N ILE A 71 -0.25 -20.52 2.78
CA ILE A 71 -0.13 -21.97 2.77
C ILE A 71 -1.03 -22.55 3.87
N ILE A 72 -1.98 -23.40 3.46
CA ILE A 72 -2.86 -24.15 4.36
C ILE A 72 -2.40 -25.60 4.44
N SER A 73 -2.27 -26.13 5.65
CA SER A 73 -1.98 -27.55 5.89
C SER A 73 -2.95 -28.10 6.92
N GLN A 74 -3.57 -29.25 6.62
CA GLN A 74 -4.56 -29.90 7.48
C GLN A 74 -5.71 -28.95 7.91
N GLY A 75 -6.20 -28.12 6.98
CA GLY A 75 -7.28 -27.17 7.24
C GLY A 75 -6.90 -25.99 8.14
N ARG A 76 -5.61 -25.79 8.43
CA ARG A 76 -5.10 -24.68 9.27
C ARG A 76 -4.08 -23.85 8.51
N LEU A 77 -4.04 -22.55 8.81
CA LEU A 77 -2.98 -21.67 8.33
C LEU A 77 -1.62 -22.21 8.80
N SER A 78 -0.76 -22.53 7.84
CA SER A 78 0.58 -23.05 8.10
C SER A 78 1.62 -21.94 8.01
N ARG A 79 1.62 -21.18 6.91
CA ARG A 79 2.62 -20.14 6.63
C ARG A 79 2.05 -19.02 5.75
N VAL A 80 2.67 -17.85 5.87
CA VAL A 80 2.59 -16.75 4.90
C VAL A 80 3.98 -16.60 4.30
N VAL A 81 4.10 -16.61 2.98
CA VAL A 81 5.35 -16.50 2.22
C VAL A 81 5.36 -15.22 1.37
N ASP A 82 6.43 -14.97 0.63
CA ASP A 82 6.54 -13.85 -0.32
C ASP A 82 6.59 -12.43 0.30
N TRP A 83 7.44 -12.28 1.32
CA TRP A 83 7.58 -11.04 2.10
C TRP A 83 8.49 -9.98 1.44
N GLU A 84 8.88 -10.12 0.18
CA GLU A 84 9.88 -9.22 -0.43
C GLU A 84 9.37 -7.78 -0.63
N CYS A 85 8.05 -7.58 -0.68
CA CYS A 85 7.41 -6.25 -0.67
C CYS A 85 7.12 -5.72 0.75
N ALA A 86 7.40 -6.49 1.80
CA ALA A 86 6.94 -6.17 3.14
C ALA A 86 7.64 -4.94 3.71
N GLY A 87 6.89 -4.16 4.47
CA GLY A 87 7.36 -2.91 5.01
C GLY A 87 6.36 -2.24 5.93
N TYR A 88 6.70 -1.04 6.33
CA TYR A 88 5.88 -0.15 7.13
C TYR A 88 5.09 0.77 6.20
N PHE A 89 3.77 0.66 6.26
CA PHE A 89 2.83 1.37 5.39
C PHE A 89 1.70 2.00 6.21
N PRO A 90 0.90 2.93 5.63
CA PRO A 90 -0.29 3.45 6.29
C PRO A 90 -1.28 2.33 6.68
N GLU A 91 -2.03 2.52 7.76
CA GLU A 91 -3.00 1.54 8.27
C GLU A 91 -4.04 1.03 7.27
N TYR A 92 -4.32 1.79 6.22
CA TYR A 92 -5.25 1.41 5.16
C TYR A 92 -4.62 0.56 4.04
N TRP A 93 -3.29 0.38 4.05
CA TRP A 93 -2.54 -0.08 2.88
C TRP A 93 -2.93 -1.48 2.42
N GLU A 94 -2.95 -2.46 3.34
CA GLU A 94 -3.28 -3.85 3.01
C GLU A 94 -4.70 -3.95 2.40
N PHE A 95 -5.65 -3.19 2.94
CA PHE A 95 -7.00 -3.09 2.38
C PHE A 95 -7.00 -2.51 0.96
N THR A 96 -6.27 -1.43 0.72
CA THR A 96 -6.18 -0.83 -0.62
C THR A 96 -5.49 -1.72 -1.64
N LYS A 97 -4.47 -2.48 -1.21
CA LYS A 97 -3.74 -3.44 -2.06
C LYS A 97 -4.60 -4.64 -2.44
N ALA A 98 -5.30 -5.23 -1.47
CA ALA A 98 -6.23 -6.35 -1.72
C ALA A 98 -7.32 -6.00 -2.74
N ILE A 99 -7.85 -4.77 -2.69
CA ILE A 99 -8.86 -4.31 -3.64
C ILE A 99 -8.27 -4.04 -5.03
N SER A 100 -7.03 -3.55 -5.08
CA SER A 100 -6.31 -3.30 -6.34
C SER A 100 -6.01 -4.60 -7.10
N GLY A 101 -5.64 -5.67 -6.38
CA GLY A 101 -5.38 -6.99 -6.97
C GLY A 101 -6.60 -7.65 -7.62
N GLN A 102 -7.82 -7.32 -7.14
CA GLN A 102 -9.08 -7.82 -7.71
C GLN A 102 -9.57 -7.04 -8.93
N ASN A 103 -9.06 -5.82 -9.17
CA ASN A 103 -9.57 -4.91 -10.19
C ASN A 103 -8.43 -4.25 -10.98
N GLN A 104 -7.75 -5.04 -11.84
CA GLN A 104 -6.72 -4.56 -12.76
C GLN A 104 -7.20 -3.44 -13.74
N GLN A 105 -8.47 -3.02 -13.67
CA GLN A 105 -9.14 -2.10 -14.58
C GLN A 105 -9.69 -0.80 -13.93
N ARG A 106 -9.61 -0.58 -12.61
CA ARG A 106 -10.13 0.66 -11.97
C ARG A 106 -9.08 1.36 -11.11
N GLY A 107 -8.95 2.68 -11.30
CA GLY A 107 -7.89 3.49 -10.70
C GLY A 107 -8.09 3.80 -9.21
N PHE A 108 -7.05 4.37 -8.59
CA PHE A 108 -6.98 4.69 -7.16
C PHE A 108 -8.12 5.58 -6.60
N GLY A 109 -8.87 6.26 -7.47
CA GLY A 109 -9.93 7.22 -7.14
C GLY A 109 -11.14 6.64 -6.42
N ASP A 110 -11.52 5.39 -6.70
CA ASP A 110 -12.68 4.76 -6.03
C ASP A 110 -12.35 4.33 -4.59
N TYR A 111 -11.07 4.21 -4.25
CA TYR A 111 -10.62 3.62 -2.98
C TYR A 111 -10.58 4.61 -1.82
N ALA A 112 -10.19 5.86 -2.08
CA ALA A 112 -10.11 6.86 -1.01
C ALA A 112 -11.48 7.20 -0.41
N ARG A 113 -12.59 6.95 -1.13
CA ARG A 113 -13.95 7.11 -0.58
C ARG A 113 -14.30 6.09 0.51
N ARG A 114 -13.53 4.99 0.64
CA ARG A 114 -13.75 3.92 1.62
C ARG A 114 -12.84 4.01 2.84
N ILE A 115 -11.81 4.85 2.78
CA ILE A 115 -10.92 5.13 3.91
C ILE A 115 -11.62 6.21 4.74
N ARG A 116 -12.11 5.86 5.92
CA ARG A 116 -12.86 6.78 6.80
C ARG A 116 -11.93 7.65 7.63
#